data_AF-A0A1Z4RDQ6-F1
#
_entry.id   AF-A0A1Z4RDQ6-F1
#
_cell.length_a   1.000
_cell.length_b   1.000
_cell.length_c   1.000
_cell.angle_alpha   90.00
_cell.angle_beta   90.00
_cell.angle_gamma   90.00
#
_symmetry.space_group_name_H-M   'P 1'
#
loop_
_entity.id
_entity.type
_entity.pdbx_description
1 polymer ?
#
loop_
_entity_poly.entity_id
_entity_poly.type
_entity_poly.pdbx_seq_one_letter_code
_entity_poly.pdbx_strand_id
1 'polypeptide(L)'
;MSDILNYIEEHPQETKRLIGLNYTELENLIKNAEILHNEKQVLLENKKVRLIEKGGGRQPILSTKEQVILTLVYLRHLMTFQVIGIQFGVSESTANSTFHYWLPLLRDLLPSK
;
A
#
# COMPACT_ATOMS: atom_id res chain seq x y z
N MET A 1 7.01 4.38 -12.17
CA MET A 1 5.56 4.19 -12.33
C MET A 1 5.36 2.70 -12.36
N SER A 2 4.64 2.16 -11.39
CA SER A 2 4.41 0.72 -11.28
C SER A 2 3.45 0.28 -12.37
N ASP A 3 3.96 -0.53 -13.31
CA ASP A 3 3.22 -1.07 -14.46
C ASP A 3 1.90 -1.76 -14.05
N ILE A 4 1.84 -2.26 -12.81
CA ILE A 4 0.67 -2.92 -12.23
C ILE A 4 -0.52 -1.95 -12.07
N LEU A 5 -0.27 -0.69 -11.67
CA LEU A 5 -1.34 0.30 -11.49
C LEU A 5 -1.95 0.68 -12.83
N ASN A 6 -1.11 0.99 -13.82
CA ASN A 6 -1.55 1.30 -15.18
C ASN A 6 -2.31 0.11 -15.77
N TYR A 7 -1.83 -1.11 -15.58
CA TYR A 7 -2.50 -2.31 -16.08
C TYR A 7 -3.88 -2.54 -15.43
N ILE A 8 -4.03 -2.23 -14.14
CA ILE A 8 -5.31 -2.32 -13.42
C ILE A 8 -6.31 -1.25 -13.92
N GLU A 9 -5.82 -0.05 -14.25
CA GLU A 9 -6.63 1.03 -14.82
C GLU A 9 -7.04 0.74 -16.27
N GLU A 10 -6.15 0.14 -17.07
CA GLU A 10 -6.43 -0.23 -18.47
C GLU A 10 -7.33 -1.47 -18.59
N HIS A 11 -7.27 -2.40 -17.62
CA HIS A 11 -8.01 -3.66 -17.66
C HIS A 11 -8.80 -3.95 -16.36
N PRO A 12 -9.87 -3.20 -16.06
CA PRO A 12 -10.65 -3.34 -14.83
C PRO A 12 -11.32 -4.72 -14.66
N GLN A 13 -11.50 -5.47 -15.75
CA GLN A 13 -12.03 -6.84 -15.73
C GLN A 13 -10.99 -7.88 -15.27
N GLU A 14 -9.70 -7.63 -15.53
CA GLU A 14 -8.61 -8.52 -15.11
C GLU A 14 -8.20 -8.27 -13.66
N THR A 15 -8.50 -7.10 -13.09
CA THR A 15 -8.28 -6.77 -11.67
C THR A 15 -8.91 -7.81 -10.74
N LYS A 16 -10.07 -8.35 -11.11
CA LYS A 16 -10.73 -9.44 -10.36
C LYS A 16 -9.96 -10.77 -10.45
N ARG A 17 -9.29 -11.04 -11.58
CA ARG A 17 -8.43 -12.22 -11.75
C ARG A 17 -7.08 -12.06 -11.05
N LEU A 18 -6.51 -10.87 -11.03
CA LEU A 18 -5.24 -10.55 -10.38
C LEU A 18 -5.38 -10.42 -8.86
N ILE A 19 -6.28 -9.56 -8.37
CA ILE A 19 -6.39 -9.20 -6.94
C ILE A 19 -7.63 -9.81 -6.27
N GLY A 20 -8.61 -10.31 -7.04
CA GLY A 20 -9.78 -11.00 -6.48
C GLY A 20 -10.89 -10.05 -6.07
N LEU A 21 -10.63 -8.75 -6.17
CA LEU A 21 -11.52 -7.65 -5.88
C LEU A 21 -11.93 -6.98 -7.19
N ASN A 22 -13.15 -6.46 -7.23
CA ASN A 22 -13.53 -5.58 -8.33
C ASN A 22 -12.70 -4.29 -8.26
N TYR A 23 -12.45 -3.66 -9.42
CA TYR A 23 -11.74 -2.38 -9.49
C TYR A 23 -12.31 -1.33 -8.51
N THR A 24 -13.63 -1.25 -8.41
CA THR A 24 -14.33 -0.33 -7.49
C THR A 24 -14.06 -0.63 -6.01
N GLU A 25 -13.96 -1.90 -5.63
CA GLU A 25 -13.62 -2.30 -4.25
C GLU A 25 -12.17 -2.00 -3.94
N LEU A 26 -11.28 -2.24 -4.90
CA LEU A 26 -9.86 -1.89 -4.79
C LEU A 26 -9.67 -0.38 -4.67
N GLU A 27 -10.36 0.42 -5.48
CA GLU A 27 -10.28 1.89 -5.41
C GLU A 27 -10.78 2.41 -4.05
N ASN A 28 -11.90 1.88 -3.55
CA ASN A 28 -12.42 2.23 -2.23
C ASN A 28 -11.45 1.83 -1.12
N LEU A 29 -10.84 0.65 -1.21
CA LEU A 29 -9.86 0.18 -0.23
C LEU A 29 -8.59 1.04 -0.25
N ILE A 30 -8.11 1.44 -1.42
CA ILE A 30 -6.98 2.37 -1.56
C ILE A 30 -7.33 3.74 -0.98
N LYS A 31 -8.52 4.29 -1.26
CA LYS A 31 -8.97 5.56 -0.68
C LYS A 31 -9.02 5.49 0.85
N ASN A 32 -9.60 4.44 1.41
CA ASN A 32 -9.67 4.27 2.86
C ASN A 32 -8.28 4.08 3.49
N ALA A 33 -7.39 3.34 2.81
CA ALA A 33 -6.01 3.15 3.21
C ALA A 33 -5.21 4.47 3.19
N GLU A 34 -5.45 5.32 2.20
CA GLU A 34 -4.84 6.66 2.11
C GLU A 34 -5.32 7.57 3.24
N ILE A 35 -6.61 7.54 3.58
CA ILE A 35 -7.19 8.27 4.73
C ILE A 35 -6.52 7.80 6.03
N LEU A 36 -6.48 6.48 6.30
CA LEU A 36 -5.86 5.94 7.51
C LEU A 36 -4.36 6.28 7.61
N HIS A 37 -3.65 6.24 6.48
CA HIS A 37 -2.24 6.63 6.45
C HIS A 37 -2.05 8.10 6.79
N ASN A 38 -2.89 8.97 6.23
CA ASN A 38 -2.89 10.39 6.52
C ASN A 38 -3.21 10.65 8.00
N GLU A 39 -4.26 10.02 8.55
CA GLU A 39 -4.60 10.09 9.97
C GLU A 39 -3.43 9.65 10.86
N LYS A 40 -2.74 8.56 10.53
CA LYS A 40 -1.55 8.15 11.27
C LYS A 40 -0.39 9.13 11.13
N GLN A 41 -0.17 9.72 9.96
CA GLN A 41 0.84 10.77 9.80
C GLN A 41 0.50 11.98 10.66
N VAL A 42 -0.75 12.45 10.63
CA VAL A 42 -1.24 13.56 11.44
C VAL A 42 -1.14 13.25 12.93
N LEU A 43 -1.43 12.01 13.38
CA LEU A 43 -1.24 11.59 14.77
C LEU A 43 0.25 11.57 15.17
N LEU A 44 1.13 11.11 14.28
CA LEU A 44 2.58 11.14 14.51
C LEU A 44 3.11 12.57 14.54
N GLU A 45 2.57 13.48 13.72
CA GLU A 45 2.88 14.90 13.71
C GLU A 45 2.36 15.58 14.99
N ASN A 46 1.11 15.32 15.39
CA ASN A 46 0.52 15.87 16.62
C ASN A 46 1.20 15.33 17.89
N LYS A 47 1.68 14.08 17.86
CA LYS A 47 2.45 13.50 18.97
C LYS A 47 3.89 14.00 19.01
N LYS A 48 4.42 14.48 17.87
CA LYS A 48 5.68 15.24 17.79
C LYS A 48 5.39 16.71 18.04
N VAL A 49 5.19 17.06 19.32
CA VAL A 49 5.26 18.46 19.78
C VAL A 49 6.70 18.97 19.59
N ARG A 50 7.09 19.35 18.36
CA ARG A 50 8.34 20.07 18.05
C ARG A 50 8.17 20.93 16.79
N LEU A 51 7.90 22.21 17.02
CA LEU A 51 8.54 23.45 16.53
C LEU A 51 9.50 23.48 15.30
N ILE A 52 9.61 22.45 14.45
CA ILE A 52 10.56 22.43 13.32
C ILE A 52 9.77 22.17 12.03
N GLU A 53 9.82 23.13 11.11
CA GLU A 53 9.31 22.99 9.73
C GLU A 53 9.86 21.72 9.06
N LYS A 54 9.08 21.14 8.15
CA LYS A 54 9.30 19.84 7.47
C LYS A 54 10.76 19.61 7.06
N GLY A 55 11.56 19.07 7.97
CA GLY A 55 12.96 18.76 7.75
C GLY A 55 13.11 17.41 7.06
N GLY A 56 13.18 17.43 5.72
CA GLY A 56 13.95 16.47 4.93
C GLY A 56 13.66 14.98 5.14
N GLY A 57 12.41 14.59 5.43
CA GLY A 57 12.02 13.18 5.43
C GLY A 57 12.21 12.60 4.04
N ARG A 58 13.06 11.58 3.90
CA ARG A 58 13.27 10.84 2.64
C ARG A 58 11.90 10.44 2.11
N GLN A 59 11.50 11.01 0.97
CA GLN A 59 10.22 10.69 0.35
C GLN A 59 10.16 9.17 0.18
N PRO A 60 9.07 8.51 0.61
CA PRO A 60 8.97 7.07 0.49
C PRO A 60 9.12 6.69 -0.98
N ILE A 61 9.99 5.72 -1.24
CA ILE A 61 10.33 5.26 -2.59
C ILE A 61 9.08 4.71 -3.31
N LEU A 62 8.10 4.19 -2.54
CA LEU A 62 6.78 3.81 -3.00
C LEU A 62 5.72 4.81 -2.56
N SER A 63 4.80 5.12 -3.47
CA SER A 63 3.54 5.78 -3.17
C SER A 63 2.66 4.91 -2.28
N THR A 64 1.81 5.53 -1.45
CA THR A 64 0.84 4.83 -0.58
C THR A 64 0.06 3.75 -1.33
N LYS A 65 -0.39 4.06 -2.56
CA LYS A 65 -1.10 3.11 -3.44
C LYS A 65 -0.28 1.86 -3.73
N GLU A 66 0.99 2.02 -4.08
CA GLU A 66 1.90 0.92 -4.40
C GLU A 66 2.12 0.03 -3.18
N GLN A 67 2.22 0.62 -1.98
CA GLN A 67 2.42 -0.11 -0.74
C GLN A 67 1.20 -0.97 -0.37
N VAL A 68 -0.01 -0.44 -0.61
CA VAL A 68 -1.27 -1.19 -0.43
C VAL A 68 -1.35 -2.34 -1.43
N ILE A 69 -1.07 -2.09 -2.71
CA ILE A 69 -1.13 -3.12 -3.77
C ILE A 69 -0.08 -4.20 -3.51
N LEU A 70 1.13 -3.82 -3.10
CA LEU A 70 2.19 -4.76 -2.69
C LEU A 70 1.67 -5.75 -1.64
N THR A 71 0.97 -5.23 -0.63
CA THR A 71 0.40 -6.04 0.46
C THR A 71 -0.74 -6.94 -0.03
N LEU A 72 -1.62 -6.44 -0.90
CA LEU A 72 -2.71 -7.21 -1.50
C LEU A 72 -2.20 -8.33 -2.41
N VAL A 73 -1.19 -8.05 -3.24
CA VAL A 73 -0.54 -9.02 -4.12
C VAL A 73 0.11 -10.13 -3.30
N TYR A 74 0.79 -9.78 -2.19
CA TYR A 74 1.32 -10.78 -1.25
C TYR A 74 0.20 -11.66 -0.68
N LEU A 75 -0.89 -11.06 -0.17
CA LEU A 75 -2.00 -11.82 0.43
C LEU A 75 -2.67 -12.77 -0.56
N ARG A 76 -2.74 -12.39 -1.84
CA ARG A 76 -3.37 -13.20 -2.88
C ARG A 76 -2.49 -14.32 -3.42
N HIS A 77 -1.27 -13.97 -3.80
CA HIS A 77 -0.39 -14.88 -4.52
C HIS A 77 0.60 -15.59 -3.61
N LEU A 78 0.70 -15.17 -2.34
CA LEU A 78 1.64 -15.69 -1.33
C LEU A 78 3.08 -15.78 -1.87
N MET A 79 3.46 -14.79 -2.69
CA MET A 79 4.78 -14.69 -3.31
C MET A 79 5.84 -14.29 -2.28
N THR A 80 7.10 -14.60 -2.55
CA THR A 80 8.21 -14.16 -1.69
C THR A 80 8.42 -12.65 -1.78
N PHE A 81 8.89 -12.04 -0.68
CA PHE A 81 9.19 -10.60 -0.65
C PHE A 81 10.29 -10.19 -1.65
N GLN A 82 11.13 -11.13 -2.10
CA GLN A 82 12.10 -10.90 -3.17
C GLN A 82 11.42 -10.67 -4.52
N VAL A 83 10.48 -11.54 -4.91
CA VAL A 83 9.76 -11.40 -6.19
C VAL A 83 8.92 -10.14 -6.20
N ILE A 84 8.24 -9.87 -5.09
CA ILE A 84 7.46 -8.65 -4.92
C ILE A 84 8.38 -7.42 -4.95
N GLY A 85 9.52 -7.48 -4.26
CA GLY A 85 10.52 -6.42 -4.32
C GLY A 85 10.96 -6.11 -5.76
N ILE A 86 11.23 -7.15 -6.56
CA ILE A 86 11.57 -7.01 -7.98
C ILE A 86 10.42 -6.35 -8.76
N GLN A 87 9.18 -6.78 -8.58
CA GLN A 87 8.01 -6.22 -9.28
C GLN A 87 7.76 -4.74 -8.96
N PHE A 88 8.01 -4.33 -7.71
CA PHE A 88 7.80 -2.97 -7.23
C PHE A 88 9.08 -2.12 -7.23
N GLY A 89 10.21 -2.64 -7.73
CA GLY A 89 11.48 -1.93 -7.77
C GLY A 89 12.08 -1.60 -6.40
N VAL A 90 11.81 -2.42 -5.38
CA VAL A 90 12.32 -2.23 -4.01
C VAL A 90 13.04 -3.45 -3.46
N SER A 91 13.88 -3.21 -2.46
CA SER A 91 14.56 -4.28 -1.74
C SER A 91 13.57 -5.14 -0.95
N GLU A 92 13.92 -6.41 -0.75
CA GLU A 92 13.17 -7.36 0.07
C GLU A 92 12.80 -6.80 1.45
N SER A 93 13.76 -6.16 2.12
CA SER A 93 13.55 -5.55 3.45
C SER A 93 12.54 -4.39 3.42
N THR A 94 12.49 -3.63 2.33
CA THR A 94 11.51 -2.56 2.11
C THR A 94 10.12 -3.15 1.88
N ALA A 95 10.01 -4.22 1.07
CA ALA A 95 8.75 -4.92 0.86
C ALA A 95 8.22 -5.52 2.17
N ASN A 96 9.10 -6.15 2.96
CA ASN A 96 8.74 -6.75 4.25
C ASN A 96 8.28 -5.71 5.28
N SER A 97 9.02 -4.62 5.44
CA SER A 97 8.62 -3.53 6.36
C SER A 97 7.30 -2.88 5.94
N THR A 98 7.10 -2.68 4.65
CA THR A 98 5.85 -2.15 4.07
C THR A 98 4.69 -3.10 4.35
N PHE A 99 4.86 -4.40 4.08
CA PHE A 99 3.86 -5.43 4.35
C PHE A 99 3.44 -5.44 5.82
N HIS A 100 4.39 -5.49 6.75
CA HIS A 100 4.09 -5.52 8.19
C HIS A 100 3.41 -4.24 8.69
N TYR A 101 3.68 -3.10 8.05
CA TYR A 101 3.00 -1.83 8.37
C TYR A 101 1.55 -1.82 7.87
N TRP A 102 1.30 -2.28 6.65
CA TRP A 102 -0.02 -2.24 6.00
C TRP A 102 -0.93 -3.39 6.38
N LEU A 103 -0.39 -4.58 6.66
CA LEU A 103 -1.17 -5.76 7.04
C LEU A 103 -2.19 -5.47 8.16
N PRO A 104 -1.83 -4.88 9.32
CA PRO A 104 -2.80 -4.57 10.36
C PRO A 104 -3.80 -3.48 9.93
N LEU A 105 -3.36 -2.46 9.17
CA LEU A 105 -4.25 -1.41 8.68
C LEU A 105 -5.31 -1.94 7.71
N LEU A 106 -4.90 -2.84 6.80
CA LEU A 106 -5.80 -3.51 5.88
C LEU A 106 -6.70 -4.51 6.60
N ARG A 107 -6.23 -5.12 7.69
CA ARG A 107 -7.05 -6.01 8.52
C ARG A 107 -8.17 -5.26 9.25
N ASP A 108 -7.94 -4.03 9.68
CA ASP A 108 -8.98 -3.14 10.22
C ASP A 108 -9.96 -2.67 9.13
N LEU A 109 -9.47 -2.47 7.89
CA LEU A 109 -10.29 -2.01 6.76
C LEU A 109 -11.12 -3.11 6.08
N LEU A 110 -10.61 -4.33 6.02
CA LEU A 110 -11.32 -5.46 5.45
C LEU A 110 -12.29 -5.99 6.51
N PRO A 111 -13.62 -5.91 6.29
CA PRO A 111 -14.55 -6.52 7.23
C PRO A 111 -14.24 -8.00 7.31
N SER A 112 -13.91 -8.49 8.52
CA SER A 112 -13.91 -9.92 8.80
C SER A 112 -15.32 -10.42 8.51
N LYS A 113 -15.47 -11.12 7.38
CA LYS A 113 -16.69 -11.87 7.06
C LYS A 113 -16.42 -13.34 7.28
#